data_AF-A0A5N0EB73-F1
#
_entry.id   AF-A0A5N0EB73-F1
#
_cell.length_a   1.000
_cell.length_b   1.000
_cell.length_c   1.000
_cell.angle_alpha   90.00
_cell.angle_beta   90.00
_cell.angle_gamma   90.00
#
_symmetry.space_group_name_H-M   'P 1'
#
loop_
_entity.id
_entity.type
_entity.pdbx_description
1 polymer ?
#
loop_
_entity_poly.entity_id
_entity_poly.type
_entity_poly.pdbx_seq_one_letter_code
_entity_poly.pdbx_strand_id
1 'polypeptide(L)'
;MNLDDVTIPDSAACRAATEVAAAYCTPALFNHSVRSYLWAAGRAKLDDIEFDAELLYVAALLHDLGLVEEFDNAGLAFEVSGGHLAWVFGAAAGWPAQRRAHVAKVIVEHMGDGVDVTLDPESHLLEYATSVDISGRGAEAVPSEFRSSVLERHPRLGLPAEFLACFRAQAERKPHTSPAAALRSGMATRVAANPLDRD
;
A
#
# COMPACT_ATOMS: atom_id res chain seq x y z
N MET A 1 -2.23 9.59 20.11
CA MET A 1 -2.61 9.71 18.69
C MET A 1 -3.82 8.82 18.48
N ASN A 2 -4.90 9.38 17.95
CA ASN A 2 -6.13 8.66 17.60
C ASN A 2 -6.42 8.82 16.10
N LEU A 3 -7.42 8.14 15.55
CA LEU A 3 -7.70 8.16 14.11
C LEU A 3 -7.98 9.57 13.59
N ASP A 4 -8.67 10.40 14.37
CA ASP A 4 -9.02 11.77 14.02
C ASP A 4 -7.79 12.72 13.97
N ASP A 5 -6.62 12.26 14.41
CA ASP A 5 -5.35 12.98 14.26
C ASP A 5 -4.78 12.94 12.83
N VAL A 6 -5.31 12.06 11.97
CA VAL A 6 -4.86 11.86 10.60
C VAL A 6 -5.94 12.34 9.63
N THR A 7 -5.60 13.34 8.84
CA THR A 7 -6.50 13.85 7.79
C THR A 7 -6.39 12.98 6.55
N ILE A 8 -7.53 12.49 6.06
CA ILE A 8 -7.63 11.90 4.72
C ILE A 8 -7.82 13.04 3.71
N PRO A 9 -6.94 13.21 2.71
CA PRO A 9 -7.09 14.22 1.69
C PRO A 9 -8.33 13.92 0.84
N ASP A 10 -9.07 14.96 0.50
CA ASP A 10 -10.37 14.86 -0.15
C ASP A 10 -10.37 15.44 -1.57
N SER A 11 -9.20 15.63 -2.18
CA SER A 11 -9.10 16.22 -3.52
C SER A 11 -9.82 15.39 -4.59
N ALA A 12 -9.99 15.96 -5.79
CA ALA A 12 -10.61 15.23 -6.90
C ALA A 12 -9.84 13.96 -7.27
N ALA A 13 -8.50 14.00 -7.21
CA ALA A 13 -7.65 12.83 -7.46
C ALA A 13 -7.82 11.77 -6.35
N CYS A 14 -7.86 12.18 -5.08
CA CYS A 14 -8.09 11.27 -3.96
C CYS A 14 -9.45 10.56 -4.07
N ARG A 15 -10.53 11.30 -4.31
CA ARG A 15 -11.87 10.71 -4.49
C ARG A 15 -11.93 9.74 -5.66
N ALA A 16 -11.31 10.09 -6.79
CA ALA A 16 -11.24 9.20 -7.95
C ALA A 16 -10.42 7.94 -7.65
N ALA A 17 -9.30 8.04 -6.91
CA ALA A 17 -8.52 6.87 -6.52
C ALA A 17 -9.30 5.96 -5.57
N THR A 18 -10.05 6.53 -4.62
CA THR A 18 -10.96 5.76 -3.76
C THR A 18 -12.03 5.04 -4.58
N GLU A 19 -12.64 5.71 -5.57
CA GLU A 19 -13.65 5.11 -6.45
C GLU A 19 -13.07 3.95 -7.28
N VAL A 20 -11.89 4.14 -7.88
CA VAL A 20 -11.20 3.07 -8.64
C VAL A 20 -10.88 1.89 -7.72
N ALA A 21 -10.26 2.14 -6.57
CA ALA A 21 -9.94 1.06 -5.62
C ALA A 21 -11.20 0.31 -5.17
N ALA A 22 -12.29 1.03 -4.86
CA ALA A 22 -13.56 0.41 -4.46
C ALA A 22 -14.24 -0.39 -5.59
N ALA A 23 -14.00 -0.02 -6.85
CA ALA A 23 -14.57 -0.70 -8.01
C ALA A 23 -13.83 -2.01 -8.35
N TYR A 24 -12.51 -2.06 -8.17
CA TYR A 24 -11.69 -3.18 -8.63
C TYR A 24 -11.14 -4.05 -7.50
N CYS A 25 -10.86 -3.50 -6.33
CA CYS A 25 -10.36 -4.28 -5.21
C CYS A 25 -11.49 -5.03 -4.49
N THR A 26 -11.15 -6.18 -3.92
CA THR A 26 -12.00 -6.80 -2.91
C THR A 26 -12.11 -5.88 -1.68
N PRO A 27 -13.11 -6.09 -0.79
CA PRO A 27 -13.17 -5.34 0.46
C PRO A 27 -11.91 -5.45 1.33
N ALA A 28 -11.21 -6.59 1.31
CA ALA A 28 -10.00 -6.78 2.08
C ALA A 28 -8.83 -5.96 1.52
N LEU A 29 -8.61 -5.99 0.20
CA LEU A 29 -7.59 -5.18 -0.47
C LEU A 29 -7.91 -3.68 -0.42
N PHE A 30 -9.18 -3.29 -0.60
CA PHE A 30 -9.58 -1.89 -0.45
C PHE A 30 -9.27 -1.37 0.97
N ASN A 31 -9.67 -2.13 2.00
CA ASN A 31 -9.36 -1.74 3.38
C ASN A 31 -7.86 -1.75 3.64
N HIS A 32 -7.10 -2.70 3.07
CA HIS A 32 -5.64 -2.70 3.14
C HIS A 32 -5.06 -1.41 2.59
N SER A 33 -5.45 -0.99 1.39
CA SER A 33 -5.02 0.26 0.77
C SER A 33 -5.32 1.49 1.63
N VAL A 34 -6.53 1.57 2.20
CA VAL A 34 -6.89 2.67 3.11
C VAL A 34 -6.06 2.63 4.39
N ARG A 35 -5.88 1.46 5.00
CA ARG A 35 -5.03 1.28 6.18
C ARG A 35 -3.59 1.66 5.89
N SER A 36 -3.06 1.31 4.72
CA SER A 36 -1.70 1.68 4.30
C SER A 36 -1.52 3.20 4.29
N TYR A 37 -2.49 3.98 3.80
CA TYR A 37 -2.42 5.44 3.95
C TYR A 37 -2.42 5.89 5.42
N LEU A 38 -3.30 5.30 6.24
CA LEU A 38 -3.43 5.69 7.66
C LEU A 38 -2.16 5.36 8.47
N TRP A 39 -1.53 4.20 8.23
CA TRP A 39 -0.26 3.84 8.84
C TRP A 39 0.87 4.78 8.39
N ALA A 40 0.90 5.13 7.11
CA ALA A 40 1.88 6.04 6.54
C ALA A 40 1.75 7.44 7.13
N ALA A 41 0.55 8.04 7.08
CA ALA A 41 0.30 9.38 7.62
C ALA A 41 0.44 9.43 9.15
N GLY A 42 0.04 8.37 9.86
CA GLY A 42 0.28 8.25 11.30
C GLY A 42 1.77 8.20 11.64
N ARG A 43 2.56 7.47 10.85
CA ARG A 43 4.02 7.43 11.01
C ARG A 43 4.66 8.79 10.74
N ALA A 44 4.25 9.45 9.66
CA ALA A 44 4.73 10.78 9.32
C ALA A 44 4.46 11.80 10.43
N LYS A 45 3.28 11.73 11.06
CA LYS A 45 2.94 12.60 12.20
C LYS A 45 3.80 12.34 13.44
N LEU A 46 4.15 11.09 13.71
CA LEU A 46 4.98 10.72 14.87
C LEU A 46 6.43 11.16 14.70
N ASP A 47 6.95 11.07 13.48
CA ASP A 47 8.35 11.30 13.15
C ASP A 47 8.60 12.70 12.55
N ASP A 48 7.57 13.56 12.46
CA ASP A 48 7.62 14.89 11.85
C ASP A 48 8.15 14.88 10.40
N ILE A 49 7.66 13.92 9.61
CA ILE A 49 8.03 13.74 8.20
C ILE A 49 7.06 14.53 7.32
N GLU A 50 7.57 15.49 6.55
CA GLU A 50 6.79 16.18 5.52
C GLU A 50 6.66 15.32 4.25
N PHE A 51 5.47 15.32 3.64
CA PHE A 51 5.15 14.56 2.43
C PHE A 51 3.97 15.18 1.66
N ASP A 52 3.82 14.82 0.39
CA ASP A 52 2.65 15.12 -0.43
C ASP A 52 1.50 14.16 -0.12
N ALA A 53 0.56 14.62 0.71
CA ALA A 53 -0.55 13.80 1.17
C ALA A 53 -1.48 13.30 0.04
N GLU A 54 -1.72 14.12 -0.99
CA GLU A 54 -2.53 13.70 -2.13
C GLU A 54 -1.82 12.59 -2.92
N LEU A 55 -0.52 12.75 -3.19
CA LEU A 55 0.26 11.73 -3.92
C LEU A 55 0.33 10.43 -3.13
N LEU A 56 0.63 10.49 -1.82
CA LEU A 56 0.73 9.30 -0.98
C LEU A 56 -0.62 8.58 -0.85
N TYR A 57 -1.72 9.32 -0.71
CA TYR A 57 -3.06 8.73 -0.67
C TYR A 57 -3.37 8.00 -1.98
N VAL A 58 -3.17 8.65 -3.14
CA VAL A 58 -3.38 8.02 -4.45
C VAL A 58 -2.47 6.80 -4.62
N ALA A 59 -1.21 6.87 -4.22
CA ALA A 59 -0.29 5.73 -4.27
C ALA A 59 -0.82 4.56 -3.43
N ALA A 60 -1.19 4.82 -2.17
CA ALA A 60 -1.73 3.80 -1.27
C ALA A 60 -3.01 3.14 -1.81
N LEU A 61 -3.91 3.91 -2.43
CA LEU A 61 -5.16 3.40 -2.99
C LEU A 61 -4.96 2.55 -4.25
N LEU A 62 -3.87 2.76 -4.99
CA LEU A 62 -3.64 2.11 -6.29
C LEU A 62 -2.51 1.06 -6.28
N HIS A 63 -1.70 0.96 -5.23
CA HIS A 63 -0.47 0.16 -5.25
C HIS A 63 -0.68 -1.33 -5.55
N ASP A 64 -1.80 -1.88 -5.09
CA ASP A 64 -2.15 -3.30 -5.23
C ASP A 64 -3.03 -3.60 -6.45
N LEU A 65 -3.36 -2.62 -7.29
CA LEU A 65 -4.18 -2.89 -8.49
C LEU A 65 -3.53 -3.89 -9.45
N GLY A 66 -2.19 -4.01 -9.44
CA GLY A 66 -1.52 -5.06 -10.22
C GLY A 66 -1.81 -6.49 -9.76
N LEU A 67 -2.44 -6.68 -8.59
CA LEU A 67 -2.85 -8.00 -8.08
C LEU A 67 -4.26 -8.42 -8.54
N VAL A 68 -5.08 -7.48 -9.02
CA VAL A 68 -6.43 -7.80 -9.51
C VAL A 68 -6.38 -8.24 -10.97
N GLU A 69 -7.32 -9.11 -11.37
CA GLU A 69 -7.29 -9.80 -12.67
C GLU A 69 -7.25 -8.83 -13.86
N GLU A 70 -7.99 -7.73 -13.77
CA GLU A 70 -8.14 -6.75 -14.85
C GLU A 70 -6.84 -6.03 -15.20
N PHE A 71 -5.89 -5.94 -14.25
CA PHE A 71 -4.66 -5.19 -14.42
C PHE A 71 -3.38 -6.00 -14.22
N ASP A 72 -3.52 -7.28 -13.91
CA ASP A 72 -2.39 -8.16 -13.70
C ASP A 72 -1.68 -8.47 -15.03
N ASN A 73 -0.48 -7.89 -15.17
CA ASN A 73 0.32 -8.08 -16.35
C ASN A 73 0.92 -9.51 -16.41
N ALA A 74 0.93 -10.10 -17.61
CA ALA A 74 1.43 -11.46 -17.81
C ALA A 74 2.94 -11.65 -17.52
N GLY A 75 3.76 -10.59 -17.62
CA GLY A 75 5.21 -10.66 -17.46
C GLY A 75 5.78 -9.77 -16.36
N LEU A 76 5.20 -8.59 -16.14
CA LEU A 76 5.69 -7.62 -15.16
C LEU A 76 5.29 -8.01 -13.73
N ALA A 77 6.12 -7.63 -12.76
CA ALA A 77 5.74 -7.71 -11.35
C ALA A 77 4.53 -6.80 -11.06
N PHE A 78 3.69 -7.16 -10.09
CA PHE A 78 2.41 -6.50 -9.86
C PHE A 78 2.59 -5.00 -9.56
N GLU A 79 3.61 -4.66 -8.78
CA GLU A 79 3.97 -3.30 -8.39
C GLU A 79 4.41 -2.47 -9.60
N VAL A 80 5.02 -3.10 -10.60
CA VAL A 80 5.44 -2.43 -11.85
C VAL A 80 4.22 -2.15 -12.72
N SER A 81 3.32 -3.12 -12.89
CA SER A 81 2.04 -2.88 -13.57
C SER A 81 1.19 -1.83 -12.83
N GLY A 82 1.13 -1.89 -11.49
CA GLY A 82 0.45 -0.89 -10.66
C GLY A 82 1.05 0.50 -10.85
N GLY A 83 2.38 0.61 -10.90
CA GLY A 83 3.06 1.87 -11.21
C GLY A 83 2.68 2.44 -12.58
N HIS A 84 2.57 1.59 -13.61
CA HIS A 84 2.09 2.03 -14.93
C HIS A 84 0.64 2.54 -14.89
N LEU A 85 -0.25 1.86 -14.16
CA LEU A 85 -1.63 2.31 -13.97
C LEU A 85 -1.68 3.66 -13.27
N ALA A 86 -0.91 3.84 -12.20
CA ALA A 86 -0.87 5.09 -11.45
C ALA A 86 -0.29 6.25 -12.28
N TRP A 87 0.64 5.97 -13.18
CA TRP A 87 1.11 6.99 -14.13
C TRP A 87 -0.03 7.47 -15.03
N VAL A 88 -0.82 6.54 -15.58
CA VAL A 88 -1.99 6.85 -16.43
C VAL A 88 -3.07 7.56 -15.61
N PHE A 89 -3.32 7.12 -14.38
CA PHE A 89 -4.24 7.77 -13.45
C PHE A 89 -3.83 9.22 -13.20
N GLY A 90 -2.56 9.47 -12.87
CA GLY A 90 -2.03 10.82 -12.68
C GLY A 90 -2.13 11.68 -13.96
N ALA A 91 -2.02 11.07 -15.14
CA ALA A 91 -2.27 11.77 -16.40
C ALA A 91 -3.72 12.21 -16.53
N ALA A 92 -4.67 11.33 -16.24
CA ALA A 92 -6.10 11.63 -16.25
C ALA A 92 -6.49 12.67 -15.16
N ALA A 93 -5.81 12.64 -14.02
CA ALA A 93 -5.97 13.61 -12.93
C ALA A 93 -5.35 14.99 -13.23
N GLY A 94 -4.70 15.16 -14.38
CA GLY A 94 -4.10 16.44 -14.80
C GLY A 94 -2.77 16.77 -14.12
N TRP A 95 -2.12 15.81 -13.47
CA TRP A 95 -0.82 16.03 -12.81
C TRP A 95 0.30 16.32 -13.82
N PRO A 96 1.36 17.05 -13.44
CA PRO A 96 2.55 17.19 -14.28
C PRO A 96 3.29 15.85 -14.42
N ALA A 97 4.00 15.65 -15.54
CA ALA A 97 4.66 14.38 -15.85
C ALA A 97 5.62 13.88 -14.75
N GLN A 98 6.32 14.78 -14.06
CA GLN A 98 7.20 14.45 -12.93
C GLN A 98 6.42 13.81 -11.77
N ARG A 99 5.26 14.36 -11.41
CA ARG A 99 4.41 13.83 -10.32
C ARG A 99 3.82 12.47 -10.69
N ARG A 100 3.51 12.23 -11.97
CA ARG A 100 3.08 10.92 -12.50
C ARG A 100 4.20 9.88 -12.40
N ALA A 101 5.43 10.27 -12.74
CA ALA A 101 6.59 9.41 -12.60
C ALA A 101 6.87 9.11 -11.11
N HIS A 102 6.67 10.09 -10.23
CA HIS A 102 6.85 9.92 -8.79
C HIS A 102 5.82 8.96 -8.18
N VAL A 103 4.52 9.11 -8.45
CA VAL A 103 3.52 8.15 -7.92
C VAL A 103 3.77 6.71 -8.44
N ALA A 104 4.22 6.57 -9.69
CA ALA A 104 4.60 5.28 -10.23
C ALA A 104 5.82 4.68 -9.50
N LYS A 105 6.82 5.51 -9.21
CA LYS A 105 8.01 5.14 -8.43
C LYS A 105 7.64 4.70 -7.01
N VAL A 106 6.82 5.49 -6.30
CA VAL A 106 6.34 5.19 -4.94
C VAL A 106 5.64 3.83 -4.90
N ILE A 107 4.80 3.53 -5.89
CA ILE A 107 4.17 2.22 -6.01
C ILE A 107 5.18 1.12 -6.34
N VAL A 108 6.23 1.34 -7.12
CA VAL A 108 7.23 0.27 -7.32
C VAL A 108 8.04 0.04 -6.05
N GLU A 109 8.40 1.11 -5.34
CA GLU A 109 9.28 1.06 -4.18
C GLU A 109 8.61 0.54 -2.91
N HIS A 110 7.28 0.45 -2.85
CA HIS A 110 6.60 -0.14 -1.67
C HIS A 110 6.97 -1.62 -1.44
N MET A 111 7.39 -2.34 -2.49
CA MET A 111 7.91 -3.71 -2.40
C MET A 111 9.41 -3.79 -2.06
N GLY A 112 10.05 -2.63 -1.87
CA GLY A 112 11.46 -2.52 -1.50
C GLY A 112 11.73 -2.89 -0.03
N ASP A 113 12.97 -2.63 0.39
CA ASP A 113 13.40 -2.80 1.77
C ASP A 113 14.35 -1.66 2.13
N GLY A 114 13.92 -0.77 3.02
CA GLY A 114 14.74 0.32 3.55
C GLY A 114 14.92 1.51 2.61
N VAL A 115 13.83 2.05 2.06
CA VAL A 115 13.85 3.33 1.34
C VAL A 115 14.26 4.45 2.30
N ASP A 116 15.25 5.26 1.92
CA ASP A 116 15.73 6.38 2.73
C ASP A 116 14.72 7.54 2.70
N VAL A 117 14.18 7.87 3.87
CA VAL A 117 13.22 8.97 4.06
C VAL A 117 13.75 10.32 3.58
N THR A 118 15.06 10.56 3.63
CA THR A 118 15.67 11.81 3.19
C THR A 118 15.73 11.95 1.66
N LEU A 119 15.55 10.84 0.93
CA LEU A 119 15.55 10.81 -0.53
C LEU A 119 14.14 10.83 -1.11
N ASP A 120 13.20 10.08 -0.52
CA ASP A 120 11.82 9.99 -0.97
C ASP A 120 10.88 9.64 0.20
N PRO A 121 10.30 10.66 0.87
CA PRO A 121 9.40 10.45 2.00
C PRO A 121 8.19 9.59 1.66
N GLU A 122 7.58 9.77 0.48
CA GLU A 122 6.38 9.04 0.09
C GLU A 122 6.65 7.56 -0.15
N SER A 123 7.77 7.23 -0.82
CA SER A 123 8.21 5.84 -0.97
C SER A 123 8.52 5.19 0.38
N HIS A 124 9.25 5.90 1.25
CA HIS A 124 9.57 5.42 2.61
C HIS A 124 8.31 5.11 3.42
N LEU A 125 7.36 6.04 3.43
CA LEU A 125 6.14 5.92 4.20
C LEU A 125 5.23 4.80 3.68
N LEU A 126 5.13 4.61 2.36
CA LEU A 126 4.33 3.53 1.79
C LEU A 126 4.97 2.15 1.98
N GLU A 127 6.29 2.02 1.84
CA GLU A 127 7.04 0.79 2.16
C GLU A 127 6.84 0.40 3.63
N TYR A 128 6.99 1.35 4.55
CA TYR A 128 6.73 1.13 5.98
C TYR A 128 5.29 0.66 6.21
N ALA A 129 4.31 1.37 5.66
CA ALA A 129 2.91 1.13 5.93
C ALA A 129 2.42 -0.24 5.43
N THR A 130 2.80 -0.61 4.21
CA THR A 130 2.48 -1.93 3.64
C THR A 130 3.19 -3.04 4.40
N SER A 131 4.41 -2.80 4.89
CA SER A 131 5.15 -3.72 5.75
C SER A 131 4.48 -3.96 7.11
N VAL A 132 3.94 -2.91 7.73
CA VAL A 132 3.11 -3.00 8.94
C VAL A 132 1.87 -3.86 8.66
N ASP A 133 1.12 -3.52 7.61
CA ASP A 133 -0.20 -4.13 7.40
C ASP A 133 -0.12 -5.59 6.91
N ILE A 134 0.88 -5.94 6.11
CA ILE A 134 1.05 -7.30 5.58
C ILE A 134 1.85 -8.18 6.53
N SER A 135 3.02 -7.72 6.99
CA SER A 135 3.98 -8.56 7.71
C SER A 135 4.05 -8.31 9.21
N GLY A 136 3.37 -7.27 9.72
CA GLY A 136 3.45 -6.86 11.12
C GLY A 136 4.75 -6.14 11.49
N ARG A 137 5.66 -5.94 10.54
CA ARG A 137 6.96 -5.29 10.77
C ARG A 137 6.73 -3.81 11.06
N GLY A 138 7.16 -3.34 12.23
CA GLY A 138 6.96 -1.95 12.67
C GLY A 138 5.62 -1.71 13.37
N ALA A 139 4.75 -2.71 13.51
CA ALA A 139 3.46 -2.56 14.16
C ALA A 139 3.56 -2.16 15.65
N GLU A 140 4.71 -2.43 16.28
CA GLU A 140 5.04 -2.01 17.65
C GLU A 140 5.28 -0.51 17.80
N ALA A 141 5.66 0.17 16.71
CA ALA A 141 5.83 1.62 16.69
C ALA A 141 4.49 2.36 16.49
N VAL A 142 3.42 1.64 16.11
CA VAL A 142 2.08 2.21 15.95
C VAL A 142 1.39 2.27 17.33
N PRO A 143 0.96 3.46 17.80
CA PRO A 143 0.25 3.61 19.07
C PRO A 143 -1.00 2.70 19.12
N SER A 144 -1.19 1.99 20.23
CA SER A 144 -2.24 0.98 20.36
C SER A 144 -3.64 1.53 20.12
N GLU A 145 -3.96 2.70 20.68
CA GLU A 145 -5.27 3.36 20.48
C GLU A 145 -5.52 3.68 19.00
N PHE A 146 -4.54 4.26 18.31
CA PHE A 146 -4.63 4.52 16.87
C PHE A 146 -4.81 3.22 16.08
N ARG A 147 -4.03 2.20 16.42
CA ARG A 147 -4.09 0.89 15.77
C ARG A 147 -5.47 0.25 15.87
N SER A 148 -6.03 0.21 17.08
CA SER A 148 -7.38 -0.33 17.32
C SER A 148 -8.45 0.46 16.56
N SER A 149 -8.42 1.80 16.62
CA SER A 149 -9.40 2.63 15.89
C SER A 149 -9.36 2.43 14.37
N VAL A 150 -8.16 2.28 13.79
CA VAL A 150 -8.00 2.00 12.35
C VAL A 150 -8.56 0.63 11.99
N LEU A 151 -8.23 -0.42 12.76
CA LEU A 151 -8.70 -1.78 12.50
C LEU A 151 -10.21 -1.94 12.71
N GLU A 152 -10.80 -1.21 13.66
CA GLU A 152 -12.26 -1.17 13.86
C GLU A 152 -12.97 -0.56 12.65
N ARG A 153 -12.46 0.57 12.13
CA ARG A 153 -13.09 1.27 10.99
C ARG A 153 -12.81 0.60 9.64
N HIS A 154 -11.64 0.00 9.49
CA HIS A 154 -11.18 -0.65 8.26
C HIS A 154 -10.72 -2.09 8.58
N PRO A 155 -11.66 -3.02 8.81
CA PRO A 155 -11.32 -4.39 9.21
C PRO A 155 -10.48 -5.12 8.16
N ARG A 156 -9.68 -6.10 8.61
CA ARG A 156 -8.77 -6.86 7.75
C ARG A 156 -9.46 -7.88 6.84
N LEU A 157 -10.66 -8.34 7.19
CA LEU A 157 -11.55 -9.13 6.33
C LEU A 157 -10.89 -10.34 5.63
N GLY A 158 -10.00 -11.07 6.32
CA GLY A 158 -9.33 -12.24 5.74
C GLY A 158 -8.14 -11.93 4.82
N LEU A 159 -7.68 -10.67 4.79
CA LEU A 159 -6.52 -10.20 4.03
C LEU A 159 -5.32 -11.16 4.03
N PRO A 160 -4.88 -11.77 5.16
CA PRO A 160 -3.72 -12.65 5.14
C PRO A 160 -3.85 -13.82 4.15
N ALA A 161 -5.03 -14.44 4.08
CA ALA A 161 -5.28 -15.58 3.20
C ALA A 161 -5.36 -15.14 1.74
N GLU A 162 -6.06 -14.03 1.48
CA GLU A 162 -6.23 -13.46 0.14
C GLU A 162 -4.90 -12.99 -0.44
N PHE A 163 -4.15 -12.18 0.30
CA PHE A 163 -2.86 -11.63 -0.14
C PHE A 163 -1.85 -12.75 -0.46
N LEU A 164 -1.78 -13.80 0.38
CA LEU A 164 -0.92 -14.94 0.11
C LEU A 164 -1.38 -15.76 -1.09
N ALA A 165 -2.68 -15.82 -1.39
CA ALA A 165 -3.18 -16.44 -2.60
C ALA A 165 -2.74 -15.64 -3.84
N CYS A 166 -2.89 -14.31 -3.81
CA CYS A 166 -2.41 -13.42 -4.87
C CYS A 166 -0.90 -13.60 -5.10
N PHE A 167 -0.10 -13.57 -4.04
CA PHE A 167 1.37 -13.72 -4.14
C PHE A 167 1.79 -15.09 -4.67
N ARG A 168 1.09 -16.17 -4.30
CA ARG A 168 1.35 -17.51 -4.86
C ARG A 168 1.02 -17.56 -6.36
N ALA A 169 -0.11 -16.99 -6.77
CA ALA A 169 -0.50 -16.92 -8.18
C ALA A 169 0.48 -16.06 -9.01
N GLN A 170 0.99 -14.96 -8.44
CA GLN A 170 2.06 -14.15 -9.02
C GLN A 170 3.34 -14.98 -9.17
N ALA A 171 3.76 -15.69 -8.12
CA ALA A 171 5.00 -16.46 -8.13
C ALA A 171 4.97 -17.68 -9.06
N GLU A 172 3.81 -18.32 -9.22
CA GLU A 172 3.64 -19.45 -10.15
C GLU A 172 3.80 -19.01 -11.59
N ARG A 173 3.16 -17.90 -11.98
CA ARG A 173 3.21 -17.39 -13.36
C ARG A 173 4.48 -16.61 -13.66
N LYS A 174 5.00 -15.88 -12.67
CA LYS A 174 6.12 -14.94 -12.79
C LYS A 174 7.19 -15.24 -11.71
N PRO A 175 7.88 -16.39 -11.77
CA PRO A 175 8.77 -16.85 -10.68
C PRO A 175 10.02 -15.97 -10.43
N HIS A 176 10.31 -15.05 -11.34
CA HIS A 176 11.45 -14.14 -11.30
C HIS A 176 11.11 -12.75 -10.72
N THR A 177 9.85 -12.49 -10.37
CA THR A 177 9.40 -11.19 -9.85
C THR A 177 9.43 -11.12 -8.32
N SER A 178 9.20 -9.93 -7.76
CA SER A 178 9.31 -9.67 -6.32
C SER A 178 8.34 -10.50 -5.46
N PRO A 179 7.09 -10.84 -5.85
CA PRO A 179 6.24 -11.71 -5.04
C PRO A 179 6.84 -13.10 -4.82
N ALA A 180 7.48 -13.65 -5.86
CA ALA A 180 8.17 -14.94 -5.76
C ALA A 180 9.37 -14.86 -4.82
N ALA A 181 10.14 -13.77 -4.89
CA ALA A 181 11.26 -13.53 -3.98
C ALA A 181 10.79 -13.36 -2.52
N ALA A 182 9.70 -12.63 -2.31
CA ALA A 182 9.12 -12.40 -0.98
C ALA A 182 8.62 -13.70 -0.34
N LEU A 183 7.95 -14.58 -1.10
CA LEU A 183 7.56 -15.90 -0.60
C LEU A 183 8.77 -16.75 -0.20
N ARG A 184 9.84 -16.76 -1.02
CA ARG A 184 11.09 -17.46 -0.70
C ARG A 184 11.79 -16.90 0.54
N SER A 185 11.64 -15.60 0.81
CA SER A 185 12.22 -14.96 2.01
C SER A 185 11.38 -15.13 3.28
N GLY A 186 10.34 -15.97 3.26
CA GLY A 186 9.54 -16.30 4.43
C GLY A 186 8.36 -15.34 4.69
N MET A 187 7.89 -14.60 3.68
CA MET A 187 6.74 -13.70 3.82
C MET A 187 5.50 -14.43 4.37
N ALA A 188 5.22 -15.66 3.92
CA ALA A 188 4.07 -16.43 4.40
C ALA A 188 4.08 -16.63 5.93
N THR A 189 5.25 -16.89 6.51
CA THR A 189 5.41 -17.02 7.97
C THR A 189 5.14 -15.71 8.67
N ARG A 190 5.67 -14.59 8.14
CA ARG A 190 5.45 -13.25 8.72
C ARG A 190 3.99 -12.84 8.67
N VAL A 191 3.33 -13.05 7.53
CA VAL A 191 1.90 -12.77 7.36
C VAL A 191 1.05 -13.57 8.34
N ALA A 192 1.33 -14.87 8.52
CA ALA A 192 0.61 -15.70 9.49
C ALA A 192 0.86 -15.32 10.96
N ALA A 193 1.99 -14.66 11.24
CA ALA A 193 2.37 -14.22 12.58
C ALA A 193 2.01 -12.74 12.87
N ASN A 194 1.34 -12.06 11.94
CA ASN A 194 1.05 -10.64 12.03
C ASN A 194 0.19 -10.33 13.28
N PRO A 195 0.64 -9.44 14.19
CA PRO A 195 -0.10 -9.11 15.41
C PRO A 195 -1.44 -8.41 15.12
N LEU A 196 -1.60 -7.78 13.95
CA LEU A 196 -2.84 -7.08 13.58
C LEU A 196 -4.04 -8.02 13.37
N ASP A 197 -3.80 -9.33 13.24
CA ASP A 197 -4.86 -10.35 13.11
C ASP A 197 -5.31 -10.94 14.46
N ARG A 198 -4.73 -10.45 15.58
CA ARG A 198 -5.06 -10.88 16.95
C ARG A 198 -5.78 -9.80 17.78
N ASP A 199 -5.74 -8.57 17.30
CA ASP A 199 -6.36 -7.38 17.88
C ASP A 199 -7.74 -7.13 17.24
#